data_AF-A0A6P2GVJ6-F1
#
_entry.id   AF-A0A6P2GVJ6-F1
#
_cell.length_a   1.000
_cell.length_b   1.000
_cell.length_c   1.000
_cell.angle_alpha   90.00
_cell.angle_beta   90.00
_cell.angle_gamma   90.00
#
_symmetry.space_group_name_H-M   'P 1'
#
loop_
_entity.id
_entity.type
_entity.pdbx_description
1 polymer ?
#
loop_
_entity_poly.entity_id
_entity_poly.type
_entity_poly.pdbx_seq_one_letter_code
_entity_poly.pdbx_strand_id
1 'polypeptide(L)'
;MRGEHIIMRGVVNSSHILQPLPDGYAGRKVRSVWLLLNEADFTAAQEAIHHRNAFLDDQMHDWNQKGDALRYHAHSSARGDVVDIIIFFEESPC
;
A
#
# COMPACT_ATOMS: atom_id res chain seq x y z
N MET A 1 -2.83 11.43 7.69
CA MET A 1 -4.28 11.20 7.80
C MET A 1 -4.49 9.98 8.68
N ARG A 2 -5.36 10.07 9.71
CA ARG A 2 -5.82 8.89 10.46
C ARG A 2 -6.97 8.26 9.66
N GLY A 3 -6.65 7.32 8.77
CA GLY A 3 -7.62 6.54 8.01
C GLY A 3 -7.44 5.07 8.31
N GLU A 4 -8.49 4.29 8.10
CA GLU A 4 -8.38 2.83 8.18
C GLU A 4 -7.36 2.34 7.15
N HIS A 5 -6.41 1.55 7.63
CA HIS A 5 -5.29 1.07 6.84
C HIS A 5 -4.92 -0.36 7.22
N ILE A 6 -4.20 -1.01 6.32
CA ILE A 6 -3.49 -2.25 6.58
C ILE A 6 -2.03 -2.12 6.19
N ILE A 7 -1.19 -2.93 6.81
CA ILE A 7 0.15 -3.20 6.30
C ILE A 7 0.08 -4.55 5.57
N MET A 8 0.20 -4.51 4.25
CA MET A 8 0.30 -5.70 3.42
C MET A 8 1.77 -6.10 3.33
N ARG A 9 2.06 -7.35 3.74
CA ARG A 9 3.42 -7.86 3.87
C ARG A 9 3.84 -8.65 2.64
N GLY A 10 5.14 -8.64 2.37
CA GLY A 10 5.73 -9.56 1.39
C GLY A 10 5.28 -9.28 -0.05
N VAL A 11 5.02 -8.02 -0.37
CA VAL A 11 4.58 -7.59 -1.70
C VAL A 11 5.76 -7.58 -2.65
N VAL A 12 5.73 -8.48 -3.63
CA VAL A 12 6.68 -8.47 -4.74
C VAL A 12 6.47 -7.21 -5.60
N ASN A 13 7.51 -6.39 -5.73
CA ASN A 13 7.55 -5.24 -6.63
C ASN A 13 7.59 -5.73 -8.08
N SER A 14 6.42 -5.83 -8.71
CA SER A 14 6.27 -6.31 -10.07
C SER A 14 4.95 -5.84 -10.68
N SER A 15 5.04 -5.15 -11.81
CA SER A 15 3.88 -4.77 -12.62
C SER A 15 3.13 -5.96 -13.24
N HIS A 16 3.69 -7.17 -13.15
CA HIS A 16 3.12 -8.39 -13.74
C HIS A 16 2.36 -9.27 -12.74
N ILE A 17 2.46 -8.98 -11.43
CA ILE A 17 1.81 -9.78 -10.39
C ILE A 17 0.62 -8.99 -9.85
N LEU A 18 -0.50 -9.69 -9.69
CA LEU A 18 -1.66 -9.19 -8.96
C LEU A 18 -1.65 -9.82 -7.57
N GLN A 19 -1.54 -8.97 -6.56
CA GLN A 19 -1.48 -9.33 -5.16
C GLN A 19 -2.88 -9.23 -4.58
N PRO A 20 -3.51 -10.33 -4.12
CA PRO A 20 -4.86 -10.27 -3.58
C PRO A 20 -4.88 -9.41 -2.32
N LEU A 21 -5.90 -8.55 -2.19
CA LEU A 21 -6.15 -7.83 -0.94
C LEU A 21 -6.49 -8.85 0.16
N PRO A 22 -6.06 -8.62 1.41
CA PRO A 22 -6.39 -9.51 2.51
C PRO A 22 -7.90 -9.65 2.76
N ASP A 23 -8.29 -10.79 3.31
CA ASP A 23 -9.67 -11.07 3.71
C ASP A 23 -10.19 -9.97 4.65
N GLY A 24 -11.42 -9.48 4.39
CA GLY A 24 -12.01 -8.33 5.07
C GLY A 24 -11.80 -6.99 4.35
N TYR A 25 -10.93 -6.93 3.34
CA TYR A 25 -10.72 -5.76 2.50
C TYR A 25 -11.12 -5.95 1.04
N ALA A 26 -11.56 -7.16 0.67
CA ALA A 26 -12.22 -7.42 -0.61
C ALA A 26 -13.44 -6.48 -0.80
N GLY A 27 -13.62 -5.98 -2.01
CA GLY A 27 -14.65 -5.02 -2.38
C GLY A 27 -14.38 -3.57 -1.95
N ARG A 28 -13.36 -3.31 -1.13
CA ARG A 28 -13.04 -1.96 -0.67
C ARG A 28 -12.20 -1.21 -1.69
N LYS A 29 -12.52 0.07 -1.88
CA LYS A 29 -11.76 0.94 -2.77
C LYS A 29 -10.50 1.45 -2.08
N VAL A 30 -9.35 1.22 -2.71
CA VAL A 30 -8.06 1.72 -2.24
C VAL A 30 -7.95 3.21 -2.54
N ARG A 31 -7.64 4.00 -1.52
CA ARG A 31 -7.43 5.45 -1.61
C ARG A 31 -5.98 5.80 -1.92
N SER A 32 -5.05 5.19 -1.20
CA SER A 32 -3.61 5.43 -1.40
C SER A 32 -2.79 4.24 -0.94
N VAL A 33 -1.64 4.03 -1.57
CA VAL A 33 -0.66 3.01 -1.22
C VAL A 33 0.66 3.72 -0.90
N TRP A 34 1.35 3.21 0.11
CA TRP A 34 2.63 3.74 0.53
C TRP A 34 3.63 2.61 0.73
N LEU A 35 4.84 2.74 0.20
CA LEU A 35 5.96 1.87 0.56
C LEU A 35 6.33 2.09 2.03
N LEU A 36 6.35 1.03 2.84
CA LEU A 36 6.75 1.10 4.24
C LEU A 36 8.28 1.14 4.35
N LEU A 37 8.82 2.16 5.01
CA LEU A 37 10.25 2.33 5.23
C LEU A 37 10.67 2.01 6.67
N ASN A 38 9.85 2.42 7.64
CA ASN A 38 10.09 2.18 9.06
C ASN A 38 8.75 1.99 9.78
N GLU A 39 8.46 0.74 10.13
CA GLU A 39 7.24 0.39 10.84
C GLU A 39 7.16 0.96 12.25
N ALA A 40 8.27 0.95 13.00
CA ALA A 40 8.26 1.45 14.38
C ALA A 40 7.87 2.93 14.43
N ASP A 41 8.40 3.74 13.52
CA ASP A 41 8.04 5.16 13.38
C ASP A 41 6.59 5.33 12.90
N PHE A 42 6.11 4.48 11.99
CA PHE A 42 4.72 4.50 11.54
C PHE A 42 3.76 4.15 12.69
N THR A 43 4.04 3.10 13.45
CA THR A 43 3.26 2.69 14.62
C THR A 43 3.28 3.75 15.71
N ALA A 44 4.42 4.41 15.96
CA ALA A 44 4.50 5.47 16.95
C ALA A 44 3.72 6.73 16.53
N ALA A 45 3.79 7.10 15.24
CA ALA A 45 3.09 8.27 14.70
C ALA A 45 1.59 8.01 14.44
N GLN A 46 1.20 6.75 14.23
CA GLN A 46 -0.13 6.35 13.75
C GLN A 46 -0.52 7.08 12.44
N GLU A 47 0.48 7.39 11.62
CA GLU A 47 0.34 8.18 10.40
C GLU A 47 1.51 7.93 9.44
N ALA A 48 1.21 7.87 8.14
CA ALA A 48 2.23 7.81 7.09
C ALA A 48 2.79 9.22 6.85
N ILE A 49 4.10 9.36 7.04
CA ILE A 49 4.88 10.58 6.87
C ILE A 49 5.89 10.34 5.75
N HIS A 50 5.67 11.01 4.62
CA HIS A 50 6.48 10.88 3.42
C HIS A 50 7.98 11.11 3.72
N HIS A 51 8.85 10.27 3.18
CA HIS A 51 10.31 10.26 3.40
C HIS A 51 10.79 9.95 4.82
N ARG A 52 9.88 9.74 5.79
CA ARG A 52 10.27 9.41 7.17
C ARG A 52 9.99 7.95 7.49
N ASN A 53 8.71 7.57 7.47
CA ASN A 53 8.28 6.21 7.81
C ASN A 53 7.67 5.47 6.62
N ALA A 54 7.28 6.21 5.57
CA ALA A 54 6.73 5.65 4.35
C ALA A 54 7.03 6.55 3.14
N PHE A 55 6.89 6.01 1.93
CA PHE A 55 6.94 6.74 0.66
C PHE A 55 5.56 6.65 -0.01
N LEU A 56 5.04 7.75 -0.54
CA LEU A 56 3.71 7.77 -1.18
C LEU A 56 3.89 7.34 -2.63
N ASP A 57 3.19 6.28 -3.03
CA ASP A 57 3.22 5.75 -4.38
C ASP A 57 2.06 6.32 -5.23
N ASP A 58 2.36 6.67 -6.47
CA ASP A 58 1.42 7.28 -7.39
C ASP A 58 0.41 6.26 -7.94
N GLN A 59 -0.87 6.65 -7.94
CA GLN A 59 -1.91 5.84 -8.55
C GLN A 59 -1.78 5.94 -10.07
N MET A 60 -1.73 4.78 -10.75
CA MET A 60 -1.48 4.55 -12.20
C MET A 60 -0.07 4.04 -12.50
N HIS A 61 0.97 4.73 -12.04
CA HIS A 61 2.36 4.36 -12.31
C HIS A 61 2.85 3.28 -11.35
N ASP A 62 2.76 3.55 -10.05
CA ASP A 62 3.30 2.67 -9.04
C ASP A 62 2.29 1.61 -8.62
N TRP A 63 0.99 1.93 -8.61
CA TRP A 63 -0.01 0.95 -8.25
C TRP A 63 -1.34 1.13 -8.97
N ASN A 64 -2.11 0.05 -9.03
CA ASN A 64 -3.50 0.08 -9.48
C ASN A 64 -4.29 -1.06 -8.84
N GLN A 65 -5.54 -0.79 -8.45
CA GLN A 65 -6.46 -1.81 -7.99
C GLN A 65 -7.22 -2.43 -9.18
N LYS A 66 -7.33 -3.76 -9.19
CA LYS A 66 -8.14 -4.52 -10.15
C LYS A 66 -9.04 -5.48 -9.39
N GLY A 67 -10.28 -5.08 -9.15
CA GLY A 67 -11.21 -5.81 -8.28
C GLY A 67 -10.62 -5.95 -6.89
N ASP A 68 -10.50 -7.18 -6.40
CA ASP A 68 -9.99 -7.50 -5.06
C ASP A 68 -8.47 -7.72 -5.03
N ALA A 69 -7.74 -7.25 -6.04
CA ALA A 69 -6.30 -7.38 -6.12
C ALA A 69 -5.61 -6.04 -6.43
N LEU A 70 -4.34 -5.94 -6.03
CA LEU A 70 -3.45 -4.82 -6.24
C LEU A 70 -2.33 -5.21 -7.19
N ARG A 71 -2.12 -4.42 -8.24
CA ARG A 71 -0.85 -4.39 -8.99
C ARG A 71 0.05 -3.38 -8.31
N TYR A 72 1.27 -3.77 -7.97
CA TYR A 72 2.24 -2.90 -7.28
C TYR A 72 3.61 -2.94 -7.95
N HIS A 73 4.13 -1.76 -8.26
CA HIS A 73 5.41 -1.54 -8.90
C HIS A 73 6.02 -0.20 -8.48
N ALA A 74 6.60 -0.12 -7.28
CA ALA A 74 7.22 1.12 -6.84
C ALA A 74 8.56 1.39 -7.53
N HIS A 75 8.76 2.64 -7.97
CA HIS A 75 10.07 3.12 -8.44
C HIS A 75 11.14 3.22 -7.33
N SER A 76 10.70 3.26 -6.07
CA SER A 76 11.57 3.38 -4.89
C SER A 76 12.23 2.07 -4.44
N SER A 77 12.00 0.96 -5.15
CA SER A 77 12.69 -0.32 -4.94
C SER A 77 12.99 -1.02 -6.28
N ALA A 78 13.87 -2.01 -6.29
CA ALA A 78 14.22 -2.72 -7.51
C ALA A 78 13.10 -3.69 -7.93
N ARG A 79 12.99 -3.93 -9.24
CA ARG A 79 12.05 -4.92 -9.77
C ARG A 79 12.39 -6.30 -9.19
N GLY A 80 11.39 -6.96 -8.61
CA GLY A 80 11.53 -8.28 -7.99
C GLY A 80 11.84 -8.23 -6.50
N ASP A 81 12.11 -7.06 -5.92
CA ASP A 81 12.23 -6.91 -4.47
C ASP A 81 10.91 -7.29 -3.78
N VAL A 82 11.03 -7.78 -2.56
CA VAL A 82 9.89 -8.06 -1.68
C VAL A 82 9.84 -6.94 -0.63
N VAL A 83 8.74 -6.21 -0.60
CA VAL A 83 8.56 -5.04 0.26
C VAL A 83 7.27 -5.12 1.05
N ASP A 84 7.15 -4.29 2.08
CA ASP A 84 5.90 -4.10 2.81
C ASP A 84 5.28 -2.76 2.41
N ILE A 85 3.95 -2.73 2.31
CA ILE A 85 3.21 -1.53 1.90
C ILE A 85 2.08 -1.24 2.87
N ILE A 86 1.74 0.04 3.00
CA ILE A 86 0.59 0.53 3.74
C ILE A 86 -0.51 0.85 2.73
N ILE A 87 -1.70 0.30 2.92
CA ILE A 87 -2.85 0.57 2.07
C ILE A 87 -3.89 1.30 2.89
N PHE A 88 -4.24 2.53 2.48
CA PHE A 88 -5.37 3.28 3.02
C PHE A 88 -6.57 3.08 2.12
N PHE A 89 -7.74 2.83 2.71
CA PHE A 89 -8.99 2.65 1.97
C PHE A 89 -9.83 3.93 1.99
N GLU A 90 -10.75 4.03 1.05
CA GLU A 90 -11.84 5.01 1.15
C GLU A 90 -12.73 4.65 2.34
N GLU A 91 -13.23 5.67 3.04
CA GLU A 91 -14.28 5.47 4.03
C GLU A 91 -15.51 4.95 3.29
N SER A 92 -16.10 3.86 3.78
CA SER A 92 -17.35 3.38 3.20
C SER A 92 -18.40 4.49 3.37
N PRO A 93 -19.12 4.90 2.31
CA PRO A 93 -20.22 5.83 2.49
C PRO A 93 -21.23 5.18 3.44
N CYS A 94 -21.51 5.85 4.56
CA CYS A 94 -22.55 5.48 5.51
C CYS A 94 -23.93 5.40 4.83
#